data_AF-A0A949RNJ2-F1
#
_entry.id   AF-A0A949RNJ2-F1
#
_cell.length_a   1.000
_cell.length_b   1.000
_cell.length_c   1.000
_cell.angle_alpha   90.00
_cell.angle_beta   90.00
_cell.angle_gamma   90.00
#
_symmetry.space_group_name_H-M   'P 1'
#
loop_
_entity.id
_entity.type
_entity.pdbx_description
1 polymer ?
#
loop_
_entity_poly.entity_id
_entity_poly.type
_entity_poly.pdbx_seq_one_letter_code
_entity_poly.pdbx_strand_id
1 'polypeptide(L)'
;MKPLARCGLLIAMFLFLVTVLAAQGMPKMSAVEPAQGKPGDELTVTGENLDKNNVAEVYLTDGKNDTKLAVVQQAAGSIKFKIPANAKQGRFSLMILTAGADPKLIEQPVKVTVQ
;
A
#
# COMPACT_ATOMS: atom_id res chain seq x y z
N MET A 1 -50.73 -7.81 -26.98
CA MET A 1 -49.32 -7.37 -27.00
C MET A 1 -49.05 -6.56 -25.74
N LYS A 2 -48.27 -7.08 -24.78
CA LYS A 2 -47.83 -6.36 -23.56
C LYS A 2 -46.30 -6.51 -23.45
N PRO A 3 -45.56 -5.41 -23.27
CA PRO A 3 -44.13 -5.37 -23.57
C PRO A 3 -43.25 -5.86 -22.41
N LEU A 4 -42.30 -6.72 -22.77
CA LEU A 4 -40.86 -6.54 -22.58
C LEU A 4 -40.41 -5.66 -21.38
N ALA A 5 -40.57 -6.15 -20.14
CA ALA A 5 -40.05 -5.49 -18.94
C ALA A 5 -39.10 -6.39 -18.11
N ARG A 6 -38.51 -7.42 -18.73
CA ARG A 6 -37.66 -8.41 -18.03
C ARG A 6 -36.17 -8.33 -18.37
N CYS A 7 -35.78 -7.55 -19.40
CA CYS A 7 -34.38 -7.40 -19.80
C CYS A 7 -33.63 -6.25 -19.08
N GLY A 8 -34.33 -5.20 -18.64
CA GLY A 8 -33.70 -4.02 -18.03
C GLY A 8 -33.16 -4.24 -16.61
N LEU A 9 -33.77 -5.17 -15.85
CA LEU A 9 -33.41 -5.40 -14.44
C LEU A 9 -32.09 -6.16 -14.29
N LEU A 10 -31.76 -7.06 -15.23
CA LEU A 10 -30.53 -7.85 -15.21
C LEU A 10 -29.29 -7.02 -15.59
N ILE A 11 -29.45 -6.04 -16.49
CA ILE A 11 -28.35 -5.15 -16.93
C ILE A 11 -27.98 -4.16 -15.81
N ALA A 12 -28.98 -3.63 -15.08
CA ALA A 12 -28.74 -2.74 -13.94
C ALA A 12 -28.06 -3.44 -12.77
N MET A 13 -28.40 -4.71 -12.50
CA MET A 13 -27.78 -5.52 -11.44
C MET A 13 -26.33 -5.92 -11.78
N PHE A 14 -26.01 -6.12 -13.07
CA PHE A 14 -24.64 -6.37 -13.52
C PHE A 14 -23.76 -5.11 -13.44
N LEU A 15 -24.31 -3.93 -13.75
CA LEU A 15 -23.59 -2.66 -13.60
C LEU A 15 -23.39 -2.23 -12.14
N PHE A 16 -24.30 -2.61 -11.24
CA PHE A 16 -24.14 -2.39 -9.80
C PHE A 16 -23.09 -3.32 -9.16
N LEU A 17 -22.92 -4.54 -9.68
CA LEU A 17 -21.91 -5.47 -9.15
C LEU A 17 -20.47 -5.02 -9.50
N VAL A 18 -20.29 -4.34 -10.64
CA VAL A 18 -18.97 -3.86 -11.11
C VAL A 18 -18.48 -2.65 -10.31
N THR A 19 -19.37 -1.76 -9.85
CA THR A 19 -18.96 -0.54 -9.13
C THR A 19 -18.56 -0.80 -7.67
N VAL A 20 -19.12 -1.83 -7.01
CA VAL A 20 -18.79 -2.18 -5.62
C VAL A 20 -17.35 -2.69 -5.47
N LEU A 21 -16.74 -3.23 -6.53
CA LEU A 21 -15.33 -3.65 -6.51
C LEU A 21 -14.33 -2.48 -6.43
N ALA A 22 -14.76 -1.25 -6.72
CA ALA A 22 -13.87 -0.09 -6.84
C ALA A 22 -13.76 0.76 -5.57
N ALA A 23 -14.45 0.41 -4.48
CA ALA A 23 -14.24 1.05 -3.17
C ALA A 23 -12.97 0.50 -2.51
N GLN A 24 -11.82 0.87 -3.07
CA GLN A 24 -10.52 0.53 -2.48
C GLN A 24 -10.24 1.51 -1.32
N GLY A 25 -10.05 0.97 -0.11
CA GLY A 25 -9.79 1.80 1.07
C GLY A 25 -8.40 2.43 1.01
N MET A 26 -8.19 3.56 1.70
CA MET A 26 -6.87 4.17 1.75
C MET A 26 -5.87 3.23 2.44
N PRO A 27 -4.65 3.07 1.90
CA PRO A 27 -3.60 2.28 2.52
C PRO A 27 -3.18 2.87 3.87
N LYS A 28 -3.04 1.99 4.86
CA LYS A 28 -2.65 2.36 6.23
C LYS A 28 -1.71 1.33 6.82
N MET A 29 -0.56 1.78 7.32
CA MET A 29 0.41 0.97 8.06
C MET A 29 0.20 1.14 9.56
N SER A 30 0.22 0.02 10.30
CA SER A 30 -0.09 -0.02 11.73
C SER A 30 1.12 -0.39 12.59
N ALA A 31 1.95 -1.33 12.14
CA ALA A 31 3.12 -1.79 12.88
C ALA A 31 4.18 -2.34 11.93
N VAL A 32 5.45 -2.31 12.35
CA VAL A 32 6.57 -2.92 11.62
C VAL A 32 7.38 -3.80 12.56
N GLU A 33 7.75 -4.99 12.11
CA GLU A 33 8.52 -5.97 12.86
C GLU A 33 9.62 -6.60 11.98
N PRO A 34 10.89 -6.61 12.42
CA PRO A 34 11.41 -5.83 13.55
C PRO A 34 11.31 -4.32 13.29
N ALA A 35 11.19 -3.53 14.36
CA ALA A 35 11.18 -2.06 14.28
C ALA A 35 12.56 -1.44 13.95
N GLN A 36 13.60 -2.27 13.88
CA GLN A 36 14.97 -1.87 13.61
C GLN A 36 15.70 -2.94 12.80
N GLY A 37 16.66 -2.51 11.99
CA GLY A 37 17.50 -3.41 11.21
C GLY A 37 18.69 -2.68 10.59
N LYS A 38 19.59 -3.42 9.97
CA LYS A 38 20.73 -2.89 9.21
C LYS A 38 20.50 -3.06 7.70
N PRO A 39 21.29 -2.39 6.84
CA PRO A 39 21.24 -2.62 5.40
C PRO A 39 21.29 -4.11 5.05
N GLY A 40 20.33 -4.55 4.23
CA GLY A 40 20.17 -5.95 3.84
C GLY A 40 19.16 -6.75 4.67
N ASP A 41 18.74 -6.28 5.85
CA ASP A 41 17.72 -6.97 6.65
C ASP A 41 16.34 -6.88 6.01
N GLU A 42 15.51 -7.90 6.24
CA GLU A 42 14.10 -7.92 5.84
C GLU A 42 13.20 -7.58 7.02
N LEU A 43 12.31 -6.62 6.80
CA LEU A 43 11.31 -6.16 7.77
C LEU A 43 9.92 -6.36 7.18
N THR A 44 8.93 -6.55 8.05
CA THR A 44 7.53 -6.68 7.63
C THR A 44 6.70 -5.58 8.28
N VAL A 45 6.02 -4.78 7.45
CA VAL A 45 4.99 -3.85 7.91
C VAL A 45 3.61 -4.49 7.74
N THR A 46 2.76 -4.38 8.76
CA THR A 46 1.36 -4.86 8.75
C THR A 46 0.40 -3.69 8.74
N GLY A 47 -0.78 -3.87 8.13
CA GLY A 47 -1.78 -2.83 8.01
C GLY A 47 -2.98 -3.24 7.16
N GLU A 48 -3.58 -2.26 6.49
CA GLU A 48 -4.79 -2.41 5.66
C GLU A 48 -4.58 -1.82 4.27
N ASN A 49 -5.19 -2.44 3.25
CA ASN A 49 -5.13 -2.04 1.84
C ASN A 49 -3.68 -1.87 1.34
N LEU A 50 -2.77 -2.77 1.72
CA LEU A 50 -1.35 -2.69 1.38
C LEU A 50 -0.98 -3.46 0.09
N ASP A 51 -1.96 -4.01 -0.61
CA ASP A 51 -1.74 -4.71 -1.88
C ASP A 51 -1.36 -3.76 -3.03
N LYS A 52 -0.97 -4.35 -4.16
CA LYS A 52 -0.45 -3.61 -5.32
C LYS A 52 -1.46 -2.69 -6.00
N ASN A 53 -2.76 -2.88 -5.77
CA ASN A 53 -3.77 -1.97 -6.32
C ASN A 53 -3.83 -0.65 -5.53
N ASN A 54 -3.26 -0.62 -4.33
CA ASN A 54 -3.34 0.49 -3.39
C ASN A 54 -1.98 1.13 -3.11
N VAL A 55 -0.91 0.34 -3.05
CA VAL A 55 0.46 0.80 -2.78
C VAL A 55 1.37 0.43 -3.94
N ALA A 56 1.86 1.45 -4.66
CA ALA A 56 2.79 1.29 -5.76
C ALA A 56 4.25 1.13 -5.27
N GLU A 57 4.67 1.98 -4.33
CA GLU A 57 6.04 2.02 -3.81
C GLU A 57 6.08 2.32 -2.32
N VAL A 58 7.16 1.93 -1.64
CA VAL A 58 7.42 2.21 -0.23
C VAL A 58 8.81 2.80 -0.08
N TYR A 59 8.97 3.78 0.82
CA TYR A 59 10.21 4.49 1.08
C TYR A 59 10.47 4.58 2.59
N LEU A 60 11.74 4.68 2.97
CA LEU A 60 12.16 5.32 4.21
C LEU A 60 12.21 6.83 3.96
N THR A 61 11.65 7.64 4.88
CA THR A 61 11.72 9.10 4.81
C THR A 61 12.11 9.72 6.15
N ASP A 62 12.92 10.77 6.10
CA ASP A 62 13.22 11.68 7.22
C ASP A 62 12.50 13.04 7.08
N GLY A 63 11.56 13.14 6.13
CA GLY A 63 10.85 14.37 5.76
C GLY A 63 11.63 15.29 4.81
N LYS A 64 12.87 14.93 4.44
CA LYS A 64 13.72 15.67 3.49
C LYS A 64 14.25 14.78 2.37
N ASN A 65 14.62 13.55 2.68
CA ASN A 65 15.21 12.56 1.78
C ASN A 65 14.41 11.27 1.82
N ASP A 66 14.11 10.73 0.64
CA ASP A 66 13.36 9.50 0.49
C ASP A 66 14.26 8.41 -0.10
N THR A 67 14.31 7.25 0.57
CA THR A 67 15.06 6.08 0.11
C THR A 67 14.07 4.97 -0.20
N LYS A 68 13.95 4.62 -1.48
CA LYS A 68 13.06 3.55 -1.95
C LYS A 68 13.45 2.19 -1.35
N LEU A 69 12.48 1.49 -0.81
CA LEU A 69 12.64 0.14 -0.25
C LEU A 69 12.46 -0.93 -1.32
N ALA A 70 13.19 -2.02 -1.18
CA ALA A 70 13.02 -3.20 -2.04
C ALA A 70 11.89 -4.08 -1.48
N VAL A 71 10.71 -4.06 -2.11
CA VAL A 71 9.58 -4.90 -1.70
C VAL A 71 9.82 -6.35 -2.12
N VAL A 72 9.79 -7.27 -1.16
CA VAL A 72 10.00 -8.72 -1.34
C VAL A 72 8.66 -9.45 -1.47
N GLN A 73 7.68 -9.09 -0.64
CA GLN A 73 6.33 -9.65 -0.66
C GLN A 73 5.31 -8.56 -0.34
N GLN A 74 4.16 -8.59 -1.00
CA GLN A 74 3.11 -7.60 -0.81
C GLN A 74 1.73 -8.25 -0.90
N ALA A 75 0.92 -8.02 0.12
CA ALA A 75 -0.46 -8.50 0.24
C ALA A 75 -1.30 -7.41 0.92
N ALA A 76 -2.63 -7.56 0.91
CA ALA A 76 -3.54 -6.55 1.45
C ALA A 76 -3.27 -6.20 2.93
N GLY A 77 -2.79 -7.15 3.72
CA GLY A 77 -2.51 -6.96 5.15
C GLY A 77 -1.04 -6.68 5.51
N SER A 78 -0.11 -6.80 4.55
CA SER A 78 1.32 -6.74 4.88
C SER A 78 2.22 -6.45 3.68
N ILE A 79 3.33 -5.75 3.92
CA ILE A 79 4.45 -5.62 2.98
C ILE A 79 5.73 -6.08 3.68
N LYS A 80 6.39 -7.08 3.11
CA LYS A 80 7.77 -7.44 3.46
C LYS A 80 8.72 -6.70 2.53
N PHE A 81 9.71 -6.03 3.09
CA PHE A 81 10.69 -5.26 2.35
C PHE A 81 12.09 -5.47 2.91
N LYS A 82 13.10 -5.16 2.09
CA LYS A 82 14.52 -5.22 2.45
C LYS A 82 15.09 -3.81 2.55
N ILE A 83 15.89 -3.55 3.59
CA ILE A 83 16.61 -2.27 3.73
C ILE A 83 17.72 -2.21 2.66
N PRO A 84 17.76 -1.18 1.80
CA PRO A 84 18.79 -1.04 0.76
C PRO A 84 20.20 -0.92 1.33
N ALA A 85 21.20 -1.39 0.57
CA ALA A 85 22.62 -1.36 0.97
C ALA A 85 23.15 0.07 1.22
N ASN A 86 22.55 1.08 0.58
CA ASN A 86 22.93 2.49 0.68
C ASN A 86 22.06 3.29 1.67
N ALA A 87 21.19 2.63 2.45
CA ALA A 87 20.39 3.30 3.47
C ALA A 87 21.30 3.92 4.54
N LYS A 88 21.05 5.19 4.86
CA LYS A 88 21.76 5.87 5.95
C LYS A 88 21.25 5.36 7.29
N GLN A 89 22.14 5.34 8.28
CA GLN A 89 21.75 5.13 9.68
C GLN A 89 20.83 6.27 10.13
N GLY A 90 19.79 5.94 10.90
CA GLY A 90 18.84 6.91 11.41
C GLY A 90 17.46 6.34 11.74
N ARG A 91 16.57 7.22 12.20
CA ARG A 91 15.17 6.87 12.48
C ARG A 91 14.28 7.50 11.42
N PHE A 92 13.53 6.67 10.72
CA PHE A 92 12.72 7.04 9.56
C PHE A 92 11.25 6.73 9.79
N SER A 93 10.37 7.46 9.12
CA SER A 93 9.02 7.00 8.83
C SER A 93 9.02 6.07 7.62
N LEU A 94 7.97 5.27 7.48
CA LEU A 94 7.62 4.72 6.18
C LEU A 94 6.75 5.72 5.41
N MET A 95 7.01 5.87 4.13
CA MET A 95 6.16 6.63 3.21
C MET A 95 5.73 5.70 2.08
N ILE A 96 4.49 5.86 1.63
CA ILE A 96 3.95 5.12 0.50
C ILE A 96 3.69 6.06 -0.67
N LEU A 97 3.88 5.55 -1.89
CA LEU A 97 3.25 6.09 -3.09
C LEU A 97 1.99 5.29 -3.35
N THR A 98 0.82 5.93 -3.33
CA THR A 98 -0.44 5.26 -3.67
C THR A 98 -0.46 4.87 -5.16
N ALA A 99 -1.11 3.76 -5.48
CA ALA A 99 -1.38 3.38 -6.86
C ALA A 99 -2.62 4.11 -7.41
N GLY A 100 -2.89 3.97 -8.72
CA GLY A 100 -4.07 4.52 -9.39
C GLY A 100 -3.78 5.76 -10.24
N ALA A 101 -4.85 6.47 -10.63
CA ALA A 101 -4.80 7.58 -11.59
C ALA A 101 -4.18 8.88 -11.03
N ASP A 102 -4.16 9.05 -9.72
CA ASP A 102 -3.59 10.22 -9.02
C ASP A 102 -2.68 9.74 -7.86
N PRO A 103 -1.45 9.26 -8.16
CA PRO A 103 -0.52 8.77 -7.15
C PRO A 103 -0.11 9.85 -6.15
N LYS A 104 -0.17 9.54 -4.86
CA LYS A 104 0.16 10.46 -3.76
C LYS A 104 1.18 9.86 -2.83
N LEU A 105 2.10 10.70 -2.39
CA LEU A 105 3.00 10.37 -1.29
C LEU A 105 2.28 10.60 0.04
N ILE A 106 2.25 9.58 0.88
CA ILE A 106 1.62 9.61 2.20
C ILE A 106 2.60 9.07 3.23
N GLU A 107 3.06 9.92 4.13
CA GLU A 107 3.85 9.50 5.29
C GLU A 107 2.96 8.72 6.26
N GLN A 108 3.45 7.56 6.70
CA GLN A 108 2.75 6.65 7.59
C GLN A 108 3.24 6.81 9.03
N PRO A 109 2.38 6.54 10.04
CA PRO A 109 2.72 6.78 11.45
C PRO A 109 3.72 5.76 12.05
N VAL A 110 4.18 4.79 11.26
CA VAL A 110 5.14 3.76 11.70
C VAL A 110 6.58 4.23 11.55
N LYS A 111 7.46 3.77 12.45
CA LYS A 111 8.88 4.15 12.47
C LYS A 111 9.77 2.93 12.28
N VAL A 112 10.87 3.11 11.55
CA VAL A 112 11.95 2.12 11.37
C VAL A 112 13.27 2.77 11.77
N THR A 113 14.07 2.08 12.57
CA THR A 113 15.45 2.50 12.87
C THR A 113 16.43 1.69 12.02
N VAL A 114 17.17 2.38 11.15
CA VAL A 114 18.31 1.79 10.44
C VAL A 114 19.56 1.98 11.31
N GLN A 115 20.25 0.89 11.63
CA GLN A 115 21.47 0.85 12.45
C GLN A 115 22.73 0.75 11.60
#